data_AF-A0A965YWF0-F1
#
_entry.id   AF-A0A965YWF0-F1
#
_cell.length_a   1.000
_cell.length_b   1.000
_cell.length_c   1.000
_cell.angle_alpha   90.00
_cell.angle_beta   90.00
_cell.angle_gamma   90.00
#
_symmetry.space_group_name_H-M   'P 1'
#
loop_
_entity.id
_entity.type
_entity.pdbx_description
1 polymer ?
#
loop_
_entity_poly.entity_id
_entity_poly.type
_entity_poly.pdbx_seq_one_letter_code
_entity_poly.pdbx_strand_id
1 'polypeptide(L)'
;MRLHIMPHCIIIRVAENSPFSLHVKTFLSENLSRSFWVNETLINICTPFETQKRQAFLTKLYYTCANISRTHDASFLKKLLLACHKPIKLMHTKRTPSPTPKHDAHSKNPYRLLKAHPDESLHTIRKKYLQLAKEFHPDTLVDENPFMRQRHTEMFQHIQEAYATIKAEKIKENVA
;
A
#
# COMPACT_ATOMS: atom_id res chain seq x y z
N MET A 1 8.80 11.22 -6.51
CA MET A 1 8.22 11.32 -5.15
C MET A 1 7.04 12.28 -5.22
N ARG A 2 5.92 11.99 -4.56
CA ARG A 2 4.74 12.87 -4.52
C ARG A 2 4.23 13.04 -3.09
N LEU A 3 3.70 14.21 -2.78
CA LEU A 3 3.17 14.54 -1.46
C LEU A 3 1.67 14.80 -1.56
N HIS A 4 0.89 14.22 -0.65
CA HIS A 4 -0.55 14.42 -0.57
C HIS A 4 -0.96 14.78 0.86
N ILE A 5 -1.89 15.71 0.99
CA ILE A 5 -2.50 16.08 2.27
C ILE A 5 -3.89 15.47 2.30
N MET A 6 -4.17 14.62 3.29
CA MET A 6 -5.49 14.03 3.53
C MET A 6 -6.10 14.63 4.81
N PRO A 7 -7.42 14.46 5.03
CA PRO A 7 -8.08 14.96 6.24
C PRO A 7 -7.43 14.48 7.55
N HIS A 8 -6.93 13.25 7.57
CA HIS A 8 -6.40 12.61 8.78
C HIS A 8 -4.88 12.36 8.78
N CYS A 9 -4.17 12.56 7.65
CA CYS A 9 -2.73 12.31 7.57
C CYS A 9 -2.07 13.03 6.37
N ILE A 10 -0.75 13.13 6.39
CA ILE A 10 0.08 13.53 5.24
C ILE A 10 0.61 12.25 4.60
N ILE A 11 0.42 12.04 3.30
CA ILE A 11 0.92 10.86 2.58
C ILE A 11 2.13 11.24 1.73
N ILE A 12 3.26 10.59 1.99
CA ILE A 12 4.47 10.65 1.16
C ILE A 12 4.49 9.43 0.26
N ARG A 13 4.42 9.63 -1.05
CA ARG A 13 4.50 8.57 -2.06
C ARG A 13 5.90 8.52 -2.65
N VAL A 14 6.63 7.45 -2.35
CA VAL A 14 8.00 7.20 -2.86
C VAL A 14 7.98 5.96 -3.75
N ALA A 15 8.74 5.93 -4.84
CA ALA A 15 8.84 4.71 -5.65
C ALA A 15 9.68 3.67 -4.90
N GLU A 16 9.28 2.39 -4.97
CA GLU A 16 9.87 1.30 -4.17
C GLU A 16 11.39 1.13 -4.41
N ASN A 17 11.84 1.36 -5.64
CA ASN A 17 13.26 1.26 -6.04
C ASN A 17 14.03 2.58 -5.89
N SER A 18 13.50 3.54 -5.14
CA SER A 18 14.09 4.86 -5.02
C SER A 18 14.97 4.95 -3.76
N PRO A 19 16.22 5.45 -3.86
CA PRO A 19 17.08 5.67 -2.69
C PRO A 19 16.46 6.69 -1.72
N PHE A 20 15.49 7.48 -2.17
CA PHE A 20 14.73 8.42 -1.34
C PHE A 20 13.88 7.72 -0.28
N SER A 21 13.49 6.46 -0.45
CA SER A 21 12.65 5.74 0.54
C SER A 21 13.43 5.51 1.83
N LEU A 22 14.67 5.00 1.71
CA LEU A 22 15.56 4.78 2.84
C LEU A 22 15.93 6.11 3.49
N HIS A 23 16.30 7.12 2.69
CA HIS A 23 16.67 8.43 3.21
C HIS A 23 15.52 9.10 3.99
N VAL A 24 14.28 8.99 3.50
CA VAL A 24 13.10 9.51 4.20
C VAL A 24 12.83 8.72 5.48
N LYS A 25 12.91 7.38 5.47
CA LYS A 25 12.73 6.55 6.68
C LYS A 25 13.78 6.86 7.74
N THR A 26 15.07 6.88 7.36
CA THR A 26 16.19 7.19 8.26
C THR A 26 16.05 8.59 8.85
N PHE A 27 15.81 9.60 8.01
CA PHE A 27 15.66 10.97 8.49
C PHE A 27 14.49 11.12 9.47
N LEU A 28 13.33 10.52 9.16
CA LEU A 28 12.15 10.56 10.03
C LEU A 28 12.41 9.89 11.38
N SER A 29 13.11 8.76 11.41
CA SER A 29 13.43 8.04 12.65
C SER A 29 14.52 8.72 13.48
N GLU A 30 15.49 9.38 12.84
CA GLU A 30 16.62 10.03 13.54
C GLU A 30 16.30 11.46 14.02
N ASN A 31 15.50 12.21 13.26
CA ASN A 31 15.29 13.65 13.51
C ASN A 31 13.99 13.97 14.24
N LEU A 32 13.03 13.04 14.27
CA LEU A 32 11.78 13.16 15.02
C LEU A 32 11.86 12.26 16.25
N SER A 33 12.33 12.83 17.35
CA SER A 33 12.34 12.18 18.67
C SER A 33 10.93 11.70 19.02
N ARG A 34 10.79 10.51 19.62
CA ARG A 34 9.49 9.91 20.03
C ARG A 34 8.50 9.61 18.90
N SER A 35 9.00 9.38 17.69
CA SER A 35 8.19 8.83 16.61
C SER A 35 8.23 7.30 16.60
N PHE A 36 7.08 6.67 16.38
CA PHE A 36 6.98 5.23 16.15
C PHE A 36 6.16 4.95 14.89
N TRP A 37 6.53 3.87 14.20
CA TRP A 37 5.87 3.46 12.97
C TRP A 37 4.74 2.47 13.28
N VAL A 38 3.53 2.76 12.83
CA VAL A 38 2.39 1.83 12.84
C VAL A 38 1.84 1.75 11.43
N ASN A 39 1.86 0.57 10.79
CA ASN A 39 1.32 0.37 9.44
C ASN A 39 1.83 1.40 8.40
N GLU A 40 3.16 1.57 8.32
CA GLU A 40 3.85 2.60 7.49
C GLU A 40 3.40 4.05 7.77
N THR A 41 2.74 4.28 8.91
CA THR A 41 2.35 5.60 9.40
C THR A 41 3.27 5.97 10.56
N LEU A 42 4.06 7.02 10.38
CA LEU A 42 4.81 7.65 11.44
C LEU A 42 3.84 8.40 12.34
N ILE A 43 3.65 7.86 13.53
CA ILE A 43 2.93 8.49 14.62
C ILE A 43 3.98 9.19 15.47
N ASN A 44 3.88 10.52 15.58
CA ASN A 44 4.76 11.30 16.43
C ASN A 44 3.99 11.90 17.60
N ILE A 45 4.57 11.83 18.80
CA ILE A 45 4.04 12.48 20.00
C ILE A 45 4.42 13.96 19.92
N CYS A 46 3.49 14.81 19.47
CA CYS A 46 3.79 16.22 19.18
C CYS A 46 4.23 17.00 20.44
N THR A 47 5.51 17.36 20.49
CA THR A 47 6.00 18.45 21.35
C THR A 47 6.16 19.76 20.54
N PRO A 48 6.07 20.95 21.17
CA PRO A 48 6.24 22.23 20.47
C PRO A 48 7.60 22.35 19.74
N PHE A 49 8.66 21.83 20.33
CA PHE A 49 10.01 21.81 19.75
C PHE A 49 10.10 20.92 18.50
N GLU A 50 9.44 19.77 18.50
CA GLU A 50 9.38 18.89 17.34
C GLU A 50 8.56 19.47 16.18
N THR A 51 7.62 20.37 16.47
CA THR A 51 6.80 21.03 15.45
C THR A 51 7.66 21.85 14.49
N GLN A 52 8.65 22.58 14.99
CA GLN A 52 9.56 23.38 14.16
C GLN A 52 10.46 22.48 13.28
N LYS A 53 11.05 21.43 13.87
CA LYS A 53 11.84 20.44 13.10
C LYS A 53 11.01 19.76 12.01
N ARG A 54 9.76 19.45 12.32
CA ARG A 54 8.82 18.82 11.39
C ARG A 54 8.42 19.76 10.25
N GLN A 55 8.18 21.04 10.54
CA GLN A 55 7.92 22.04 9.51
C GLN A 55 9.13 22.22 8.59
N ALA A 56 10.34 22.29 9.15
CA ALA A 56 11.57 22.36 8.35
C ALA A 56 11.74 21.13 7.45
N PHE A 57 11.46 19.93 7.99
CA PHE A 57 11.46 18.70 7.20
C PHE A 57 10.43 18.72 6.06
N LEU A 58 9.17 19.03 6.35
CA LEU A 58 8.10 19.07 5.35
C LEU A 58 8.38 20.12 4.27
N THR A 59 8.98 21.25 4.66
CA THR A 59 9.42 22.30 3.73
C THR A 59 10.51 21.78 2.79
N LYS A 60 11.56 21.14 3.34
CA LYS A 60 12.65 20.56 2.54
C LYS A 60 12.12 19.45 1.63
N LEU A 61 11.23 18.60 2.13
CA LEU A 61 10.60 17.53 1.37
C LEU A 61 9.72 18.07 0.24
N TYR A 62 8.97 19.14 0.49
CA TYR A 62 8.18 19.84 -0.52
C TYR A 62 9.08 20.37 -1.64
N TYR A 63 10.16 21.09 -1.33
CA TYR A 63 11.05 21.62 -2.37
C TYR A 63 11.75 20.52 -3.16
N THR A 64 12.12 19.42 -2.52
CA THR A 64 12.62 18.23 -3.23
C THR A 64 11.56 17.67 -4.18
N CYS A 65 10.30 17.56 -3.76
CA CYS A 65 9.19 17.12 -4.62
C CYS A 65 8.94 18.08 -5.79
N ALA A 66 8.91 19.39 -5.51
CA ALA A 66 8.65 20.46 -6.46
C ALA A 66 9.74 20.51 -7.53
N ASN A 67 11.00 20.40 -7.12
CA ASN A 67 12.15 20.35 -8.02
C ASN A 67 12.11 19.11 -8.94
N ILE A 68 11.84 17.92 -8.38
CA ILE A 68 11.72 16.68 -9.15
C ILE A 68 10.54 16.74 -10.14
N SER A 69 9.43 17.34 -9.72
CA SER A 69 8.19 17.37 -10.51
C SER A 69 8.10 18.57 -11.45
N ARG A 70 9.04 19.51 -11.37
CA ARG A 70 9.00 20.84 -12.02
C ARG A 70 7.68 21.58 -11.79
N THR A 71 7.08 21.41 -10.62
CA THR A 71 5.81 22.04 -10.23
C THR A 71 5.96 22.75 -8.90
N HIS A 72 5.60 24.02 -8.84
CA HIS A 72 5.66 24.83 -7.63
C HIS A 72 4.26 25.37 -7.29
N ASP A 73 3.71 24.92 -6.17
CA ASP A 73 2.42 25.36 -5.65
C ASP A 73 2.59 25.89 -4.22
N ALA A 74 2.65 27.22 -4.10
CA ALA A 74 2.81 27.90 -2.82
C ALA A 74 1.58 27.72 -1.90
N SER A 75 0.39 27.57 -2.47
CA SER A 75 -0.84 27.32 -1.71
C SER A 75 -0.82 25.95 -1.04
N PHE A 76 -0.27 24.95 -1.75
CA PHE A 76 -0.07 23.62 -1.20
C PHE A 76 0.96 23.62 -0.07
N LEU A 77 2.08 24.34 -0.21
CA LEU A 77 3.08 24.47 0.86
C LEU A 77 2.46 25.07 2.13
N LYS A 78 1.65 26.13 2.01
CA LYS A 78 0.95 26.72 3.16
C LYS A 78 0.03 25.70 3.84
N LYS A 79 -0.77 24.95 3.06
CA LYS A 79 -1.65 23.89 3.57
C LYS A 79 -0.85 22.76 4.25
N LEU A 80 0.32 22.42 3.72
CA LEU A 80 1.21 21.40 4.28
C LEU A 80 1.74 21.80 5.65
N LEU A 81 2.17 23.06 5.80
CA LEU A 81 2.65 23.59 7.06
C LEU A 81 1.55 23.70 8.11
N LEU A 82 0.32 24.07 7.73
CA LEU A 82 -0.84 24.02 8.62
C LEU A 82 -1.16 22.59 9.07
N ALA A 83 -0.95 21.60 8.20
CA ALA A 83 -1.18 20.18 8.49
C ALA A 83 0.00 19.50 9.20
N CYS A 84 1.04 20.23 9.63
CA CYS A 84 2.28 19.62 10.14
C CYS A 84 2.07 18.74 11.38
N HIS A 85 1.01 18.96 12.16
CA HIS A 85 0.66 18.14 13.32
C HIS A 85 0.08 16.76 12.93
N LYS A 86 -0.41 16.60 11.70
CA LYS A 86 -1.08 15.37 11.23
C LYS A 86 -0.09 14.24 10.99
N PRO A 87 -0.41 12.98 11.34
CA PRO A 87 0.50 11.84 11.17
C PRO A 87 0.99 11.69 9.72
N ILE A 88 2.23 11.24 9.54
CA ILE A 88 2.87 11.12 8.22
C ILE A 88 2.85 9.66 7.81
N LYS A 89 2.16 9.32 6.71
CA LYS A 89 2.12 7.98 6.13
C LYS A 89 3.05 7.89 4.94
N LEU A 90 4.02 6.97 5.00
CA LEU A 90 4.88 6.65 3.87
C LEU A 90 4.24 5.54 3.04
N MET A 91 4.15 5.73 1.73
CA MET A 91 3.59 4.73 0.82
C MET A 91 4.57 4.50 -0.33
N HIS A 92 4.88 3.23 -0.58
CA HIS A 92 5.68 2.82 -1.72
C HIS A 92 4.76 2.70 -2.95
N THR A 93 5.08 3.42 -4.02
CA THR A 93 4.37 3.34 -5.30
C THR A 93 5.08 2.29 -6.15
N LYS A 94 4.44 1.14 -6.37
CA LYS A 94 4.82 0.26 -7.47
C LYS A 94 4.52 0.99 -8.77
N ARG A 95 5.54 1.28 -9.59
CA ARG A 95 5.32 1.54 -11.02
C ARG A 95 5.02 0.19 -11.65
N THR A 96 3.78 -0.26 -11.55
CA THR A 96 3.25 -1.23 -12.51
C THR A 96 2.72 -0.44 -13.71
N PRO A 97 3.09 -0.80 -14.95
CA PRO A 97 2.27 -0.40 -16.09
C PRO A 97 0.90 -1.06 -15.90
N SER A 98 -0.14 -0.24 -15.71
CA SER A 98 -1.53 -0.71 -15.79
C SER A 98 -1.79 -1.21 -17.21
N PRO A 99 -2.50 -2.36 -17.38
CA PRO A 99 -3.92 -2.38 -17.06
C PRO A 99 -4.28 -3.65 -16.28
N THR A 100 -4.43 -3.55 -14.97
CA THR A 100 -5.27 -4.50 -14.24
C THR A 100 -6.02 -3.79 -13.11
N PRO A 101 -7.25 -4.23 -12.80
CA PRO A 101 -8.16 -3.51 -11.93
C PRO A 101 -7.62 -3.50 -10.51
N LYS A 102 -7.84 -2.37 -9.84
CA LYS A 102 -7.62 -2.15 -8.42
C LYS A 102 -8.12 -3.39 -7.66
N HIS A 103 -7.20 -4.12 -7.01
CA HIS A 103 -7.58 -5.10 -6.01
C HIS A 103 -8.11 -4.32 -4.80
N ASP A 104 -9.39 -3.99 -4.86
CA ASP A 104 -10.17 -3.63 -3.69
C ASP A 104 -10.12 -4.83 -2.75
N ALA A 105 -9.33 -4.72 -1.68
CA ALA A 105 -9.20 -5.69 -0.59
C ALA A 105 -10.52 -5.91 0.20
N HIS A 106 -11.66 -5.50 -0.37
CA HIS A 106 -13.01 -5.67 0.16
C HIS A 106 -14.06 -6.00 -0.91
N SER A 107 -13.66 -6.41 -2.12
CA SER A 107 -14.63 -6.99 -3.05
C SER A 107 -15.03 -8.38 -2.54
N LYS A 108 -16.18 -8.48 -1.85
CA LYS A 108 -16.81 -9.72 -1.37
C LYS A 108 -17.13 -10.77 -2.46
N ASN A 109 -16.67 -10.56 -3.69
CA ASN A 109 -17.01 -11.39 -4.83
C ASN A 109 -15.85 -12.38 -5.11
N PRO A 110 -16.05 -13.69 -4.86
CA PRO A 110 -14.99 -14.68 -4.98
C PRO A 110 -14.49 -14.83 -6.43
N TYR A 111 -15.35 -14.59 -7.42
CA TYR A 111 -14.99 -14.67 -8.84
C TYR A 111 -13.99 -13.59 -9.24
N ARG A 112 -14.17 -12.36 -8.73
CA ARG A 112 -13.21 -11.28 -8.93
C ARG A 112 -11.84 -11.61 -8.35
N LEU A 113 -11.80 -12.25 -7.18
CA LEU A 113 -10.54 -12.61 -6.53
C LEU A 113 -9.74 -13.63 -7.34
N LEU A 114 -10.42 -14.62 -7.93
CA LEU A 114 -9.78 -15.61 -8.81
C LEU A 114 -9.59 -15.12 -10.25
N LYS A 115 -9.91 -13.86 -10.56
CA LYS A 115 -9.94 -13.31 -11.92
C LYS A 115 -10.75 -14.21 -12.88
N ALA A 116 -11.85 -14.75 -12.37
CA ALA A 116 -12.76 -15.64 -13.07
C ALA A 116 -14.13 -14.97 -13.30
N HIS A 117 -14.86 -15.47 -14.30
CA HIS A 117 -16.25 -15.11 -14.56
C HIS A 117 -17.18 -16.16 -13.94
N PRO A 118 -18.38 -15.77 -13.46
CA PRO A 118 -19.39 -16.70 -12.96
C PRO A 118 -19.82 -17.80 -13.95
N ASP A 119 -19.76 -17.49 -15.25
CA ASP A 119 -20.12 -18.40 -16.33
C ASP A 119 -19.01 -19.39 -16.71
N GLU A 120 -17.80 -19.23 -16.16
CA GLU A 120 -16.72 -20.16 -16.43
C GLU A 120 -16.95 -21.53 -15.76
N SER A 121 -16.50 -22.58 -16.43
CA SER A 121 -16.54 -23.93 -15.86
C SER A 121 -15.63 -24.04 -14.63
N LEU A 122 -15.98 -24.94 -13.71
CA LEU A 122 -15.17 -25.24 -12.51
C LEU A 122 -13.73 -25.65 -12.88
N HIS A 123 -13.54 -26.31 -14.02
CA HIS A 123 -12.22 -26.69 -14.52
C HIS A 123 -11.36 -25.47 -14.86
N THR A 124 -11.93 -24.48 -15.57
CA THR A 124 -11.23 -23.24 -15.92
C THR A 124 -10.91 -22.42 -14.67
N ILE A 125 -11.87 -22.32 -13.74
CA ILE A 125 -11.69 -21.62 -12.45
C ILE A 125 -10.58 -22.30 -11.63
N ARG A 126 -10.52 -23.62 -11.59
CA ARG A 126 -9.46 -24.38 -10.92
C ARG A 126 -8.09 -24.08 -11.51
N LYS A 127 -7.96 -23.97 -12.84
CA LYS A 127 -6.70 -23.62 -13.49
C LYS A 127 -6.21 -22.23 -13.06
N LYS A 128 -7.11 -21.25 -12.99
CA LYS A 128 -6.80 -19.90 -12.50
C LYS A 128 -6.40 -19.89 -11.03
N TYR A 129 -7.13 -20.63 -10.19
CA TYR A 129 -6.78 -20.83 -8.78
C TYR A 129 -5.35 -21.39 -8.63
N LEU A 130 -4.98 -22.43 -9.37
CA LEU A 130 -3.66 -23.04 -9.27
C LEU A 130 -2.53 -22.08 -9.68
N GLN A 131 -2.76 -21.22 -10.68
CA GLN A 131 -1.80 -20.19 -11.07
C GLN A 131 -1.60 -19.16 -9.96
N LEU A 132 -2.68 -18.65 -9.37
CA LEU A 132 -2.64 -17.69 -8.27
C LEU A 132 -2.02 -18.32 -7.01
N ALA A 133 -2.38 -19.57 -6.68
CA ALA A 133 -1.82 -20.29 -5.56
C ALA A 133 -0.29 -20.44 -5.67
N LYS A 134 0.23 -20.68 -6.87
CA LYS A 134 1.68 -20.76 -7.12
C LYS A 134 2.37 -19.39 -7.00
N GLU A 135 1.70 -18.33 -7.44
CA GLU A 135 2.22 -16.95 -7.37
C GLU A 135 2.30 -16.44 -5.92
N PHE A 136 1.29 -16.73 -5.11
CA PHE A 136 1.15 -16.23 -3.74
C PHE A 136 1.57 -17.24 -2.66
N HIS A 137 2.14 -18.39 -3.02
CA HIS A 137 2.58 -19.38 -2.03
C HIS A 137 3.65 -18.76 -1.09
N PRO A 138 3.60 -19.02 0.23
CA PRO A 138 4.58 -18.47 1.16
C PRO A 138 6.02 -18.89 0.84
N ASP A 139 6.22 -20.09 0.27
CA ASP A 139 7.56 -20.57 -0.15
C ASP A 139 8.09 -19.95 -1.45
N THR A 140 7.28 -19.24 -2.24
CA THR A 140 7.79 -18.59 -3.46
C THR A 140 8.61 -17.34 -3.15
N LEU A 141 8.54 -16.84 -1.91
CA LEU A 141 9.31 -15.69 -1.46
C LEU A 141 10.68 -16.13 -0.93
N VAL A 142 11.71 -15.90 -1.74
CA VAL A 142 13.13 -16.02 -1.32
C VAL A 142 13.53 -14.87 -0.37
N ASP A 143 12.72 -13.81 -0.31
CA ASP A 143 13.03 -12.57 0.41
C ASP A 143 12.65 -12.67 1.91
N GLU A 144 13.58 -12.34 2.80
CA GLU A 144 13.41 -12.45 4.26
C GLU A 144 12.42 -11.43 4.85
N ASN A 145 11.86 -10.51 4.05
CA ASN A 145 10.99 -9.46 4.54
C ASN A 145 9.68 -10.03 5.16
N PRO A 146 9.48 -9.91 6.49
CA PRO A 146 8.34 -10.49 7.18
C PRO A 146 7.00 -9.90 6.74
N PHE A 147 6.97 -8.65 6.29
CA PHE A 147 5.75 -7.99 5.79
C PHE A 147 5.27 -8.57 4.46
N MET A 148 6.20 -8.97 3.58
CA MET A 148 5.86 -9.55 2.28
C MET A 148 5.37 -10.99 2.44
N ARG A 149 6.02 -11.74 3.33
CA ARG A 149 5.56 -13.08 3.76
C ARG A 149 4.14 -13.02 4.30
N GLN A 150 3.87 -12.13 5.26
CA GLN A 150 2.53 -11.99 5.82
C GLN A 150 1.47 -11.70 4.74
N ARG A 151 1.72 -10.74 3.84
CA ARG A 151 0.77 -10.42 2.77
C ARG A 151 0.55 -11.56 1.77
N HIS A 152 1.61 -12.30 1.42
CA HIS A 152 1.47 -13.46 0.54
C HIS A 152 0.63 -14.55 1.22
N THR A 153 0.87 -14.82 2.50
CA THR A 153 0.07 -15.76 3.28
C THR A 153 -1.39 -15.33 3.36
N GLU A 154 -1.68 -14.06 3.69
CA GLU A 154 -3.05 -13.52 3.73
C GLU A 154 -3.74 -13.63 2.37
N MET A 155 -3.05 -13.27 1.28
CA MET A 155 -3.60 -13.36 -0.07
C MET A 155 -3.86 -14.81 -0.49
N PHE A 156 -2.93 -15.72 -0.16
CA PHE A 156 -3.07 -17.14 -0.42
C PHE A 156 -4.30 -17.74 0.27
N GLN A 157 -4.50 -17.40 1.54
CA GLN A 157 -5.68 -17.81 2.29
C GLN A 157 -6.97 -17.33 1.63
N HIS A 158 -7.03 -16.05 1.23
CA HIS A 158 -8.21 -15.53 0.53
C HIS A 158 -8.47 -16.22 -0.83
N ILE A 159 -7.42 -16.54 -1.58
CA ILE A 159 -7.53 -17.30 -2.85
C ILE A 159 -8.14 -18.68 -2.60
N GLN A 160 -7.73 -19.36 -1.52
CA GLN A 160 -8.29 -20.65 -1.12
C GLN A 160 -9.76 -20.53 -0.72
N GLU A 161 -10.10 -19.55 0.11
CA GLU A 161 -11.48 -19.29 0.56
C GLU A 161 -12.41 -19.01 -0.63
N ALA A 162 -12.00 -18.15 -1.57
CA ALA A 162 -12.80 -17.83 -2.75
C ALA A 162 -13.05 -19.05 -3.64
N TYR A 163 -12.05 -19.90 -3.84
CA TYR A 163 -12.22 -21.15 -4.60
C TYR A 163 -13.16 -22.12 -3.90
N ALA A 164 -13.08 -22.25 -2.58
CA ALA A 164 -13.99 -23.08 -1.80
C ALA A 164 -15.44 -22.60 -1.94
N THR A 165 -15.68 -21.29 -1.87
CA THR A 165 -17.02 -20.70 -2.07
C THR A 165 -17.56 -21.00 -3.47
N ILE A 166 -16.79 -20.70 -4.52
CA ILE A 166 -17.24 -20.92 -5.91
C ILE A 166 -17.49 -22.41 -6.18
N LYS A 167 -16.64 -23.28 -5.63
CA LYS A 167 -16.82 -24.73 -5.76
C LYS A 167 -18.13 -25.17 -5.12
N ALA A 168 -18.46 -24.67 -3.93
CA ALA A 168 -19.73 -24.97 -3.27
C ALA A 168 -20.94 -24.43 -4.07
N GLU A 169 -20.84 -23.20 -4.59
CA GLU A 169 -21.89 -22.59 -5.44
C GLU A 169 -22.16 -23.42 -6.70
N LYS A 170 -21.10 -23.80 -7.44
CA LYS A 170 -21.24 -24.60 -8.67
C LYS A 170 -21.70 -26.03 -8.41
N ILE A 171 -21.37 -26.62 -7.26
CA ILE A 171 -21.91 -27.92 -6.87
C ILE A 171 -23.42 -27.79 -6.57
N LYS A 172 -23.83 -26.74 -5.85
CA LYS A 172 -25.24 -26.49 -5.53
C LYS A 172 -26.09 -26.23 -6.77
N GLU A 173 -25.57 -25.49 -7.75
CA GLU A 173 -26.23 -25.19 -9.03
C GLU A 173 -26.42 -26.43 -9.92
N ASN A 174 -25.54 -27.43 -9.84
CA ASN A 174 -25.67 -28.69 -10.60
C ASN A 174 -26.59 -29.74 -9.94
N VAL A 175 -26.98 -29.53 -8.68
CA VAL A 175 -27.81 -30.47 -7.89
C VAL A 175 -29.26 -29.97 -7.75
N ALA A 176 -29.52 -28.68 -8.04
CA ALA A 176 -30.85 -28.08 -8.06
C ALA A 176 -31.47 -28.14 -9.46
#